data_AF-A0AAE3EEV4-F1
#
_entry.id   AF-A0AAE3EEV4-F1
#
_cell.length_a   1.000
_cell.length_b   1.000
_cell.length_c   1.000
_cell.angle_alpha   90.00
_cell.angle_beta   90.00
_cell.angle_gamma   90.00
#
_symmetry.space_group_name_H-M   'P 1'
#
loop_
_entity.id
_entity.type
_entity.pdbx_description
1 polymer ?
#
loop_
_entity_poly.entity_id
_entity_poly.type
_entity_poly.pdbx_seq_one_letter_code
_entity_poly.pdbx_strand_id
1 'polypeptide(L)'
;MKLNRGLKGIFKKIGNNIKKDLDAIIEDNVKDSSRNFKGKVNESLKYLYERLENAKDKIYYGLQKVKDGILEYGTEIKDKFEGLPKYLNKKLEEIVYKTMEYGPKIAFSALPSPARVSISEGLYIINADKSLRGKLIGYGLIFVGGASAVGLYLMFGLHPIHSLPSNNEHIQYLGSPNGYIAFVPNGQTINYNGHTDPEGELILNNGSTIKDVIWDGQYANTIIQNHNQIVQLNNQFVGQTDPINNQQYVPLQDFYVIKGQVPVEEVTINGQAYFVIDANNINPADIAGFYTYQGWVPNFIEAINTPGTYAAVLPGNSPVFQWTNTTGTVAYQTELYQRYIGYSAGRHLLVQSNGPLISYGVYTNIPGTYLISYITPQQVYNSSS
;
A
#
# COMPACT_ATOMS: atom_id res chain seq x y z
N MET A 1 -10.82 96.64 -5.75
CA MET A 1 -10.81 95.57 -4.72
C MET A 1 -12.12 94.79 -4.56
N LYS A 2 -13.31 95.27 -5.01
CA LYS A 2 -14.61 94.54 -4.90
C LYS A 2 -14.79 93.37 -5.89
N LEU A 3 -14.16 93.41 -7.07
CA LEU A 3 -14.29 92.36 -8.10
C LEU A 3 -13.72 91.01 -7.67
N ASN A 4 -12.66 91.01 -6.83
CA ASN A 4 -11.94 89.81 -6.43
C ASN A 4 -12.69 88.98 -5.35
N ARG A 5 -13.63 89.59 -4.60
CA ARG A 5 -14.47 88.87 -3.62
C ARG A 5 -15.62 88.09 -4.28
N GLY A 6 -16.19 88.61 -5.38
CA GLY A 6 -17.28 87.96 -6.12
C GLY A 6 -16.82 86.67 -6.81
N LEU A 7 -15.68 86.74 -7.52
CA LEU A 7 -15.08 85.58 -8.19
C LEU A 7 -14.71 84.46 -7.20
N LYS A 8 -14.14 84.80 -6.05
CA LYS A 8 -13.79 83.80 -5.02
C LYS A 8 -15.03 83.08 -4.44
N GLY A 9 -16.16 83.77 -4.34
CA GLY A 9 -17.43 83.19 -3.94
C GLY A 9 -18.00 82.23 -4.99
N ILE A 10 -17.91 82.59 -6.27
CA ILE A 10 -18.38 81.76 -7.39
C ILE A 10 -17.54 80.48 -7.51
N PHE A 11 -16.20 80.58 -7.46
CA PHE A 11 -15.34 79.39 -7.50
C PHE A 11 -15.54 78.46 -6.31
N LYS A 12 -15.77 79.01 -5.11
CA LYS A 12 -16.08 78.19 -3.93
C LYS A 12 -17.42 77.47 -4.07
N LYS A 13 -18.43 78.13 -4.65
CA LYS A 13 -19.76 77.53 -4.89
C LYS A 13 -19.69 76.43 -5.96
N ILE A 14 -18.94 76.66 -7.04
CA ILE A 14 -18.71 75.67 -8.10
C ILE A 14 -17.94 74.46 -7.53
N GLY A 15 -16.86 74.68 -6.77
CA GLY A 15 -16.08 73.60 -6.16
C GLY A 15 -16.90 72.74 -5.19
N ASN A 16 -17.76 73.36 -4.38
CA ASN A 16 -18.63 72.64 -3.46
C ASN A 16 -19.70 71.80 -4.19
N ASN A 17 -20.25 72.31 -5.29
CA ASN A 17 -21.23 71.57 -6.09
C ASN A 17 -20.57 70.38 -6.80
N ILE A 18 -19.40 70.58 -7.43
CA ILE A 18 -18.64 69.51 -8.07
C ILE A 18 -18.27 68.42 -7.07
N LYS A 19 -17.82 68.79 -5.87
CA LYS A 19 -17.49 67.81 -4.82
C LYS A 19 -18.72 67.00 -4.41
N LYS A 20 -19.87 67.66 -4.22
CA LYS A 20 -21.12 66.99 -3.85
C LYS A 20 -21.60 66.02 -4.92
N ASP A 21 -21.51 66.40 -6.19
CA ASP A 21 -21.90 65.55 -7.31
C ASP A 21 -20.94 64.36 -7.47
N LEU A 22 -19.64 64.57 -7.25
CA LEU A 22 -18.63 63.50 -7.27
C LEU A 22 -18.83 62.50 -6.13
N ASP A 23 -19.08 62.99 -4.91
CA ASP A 23 -19.33 62.14 -3.74
C ASP A 23 -20.62 61.30 -3.95
N ALA A 24 -21.66 61.86 -4.57
CA ALA A 24 -22.88 61.14 -4.90
C ALA A 24 -22.66 60.04 -5.97
N ILE A 25 -21.90 60.34 -7.02
CA ILE A 25 -21.56 59.37 -8.08
C ILE A 25 -20.71 58.21 -7.54
N ILE A 26 -19.75 58.51 -6.66
CA ILE A 26 -18.92 57.48 -6.01
C ILE A 26 -19.77 56.62 -5.08
N GLU A 27 -20.63 57.24 -4.27
CA GLU A 27 -21.49 56.51 -3.34
C GLU A 27 -22.47 55.57 -4.06
N ASP A 28 -23.08 56.01 -5.16
CA ASP A 28 -24.01 55.18 -5.94
C ASP A 28 -23.29 54.03 -6.66
N ASN A 29 -22.13 54.27 -7.30
CA ASN A 29 -21.39 53.22 -7.99
C ASN A 29 -20.79 52.17 -7.03
N VAL A 30 -20.33 52.60 -5.85
CA VAL A 30 -19.82 51.70 -4.82
C VAL A 30 -20.96 50.90 -4.19
N LYS A 31 -22.12 51.52 -3.92
CA LYS A 31 -23.30 50.81 -3.43
C LYS A 31 -23.82 49.79 -4.44
N ASP A 32 -23.86 50.13 -5.72
CA ASP A 32 -24.38 49.22 -6.74
C ASP A 32 -23.46 48.03 -6.99
N SER A 33 -22.13 48.28 -7.05
CA SER A 33 -21.12 47.21 -7.11
C SER A 33 -21.17 46.31 -5.87
N SER A 34 -21.35 46.89 -4.68
CA SER A 34 -21.49 46.12 -3.44
C SER A 34 -22.76 45.28 -3.42
N ARG A 35 -23.91 45.81 -3.90
CA ARG A 35 -25.15 45.04 -4.03
C ARG A 35 -25.00 43.88 -5.02
N ASN A 36 -24.37 44.10 -6.17
CA ASN A 36 -24.15 43.07 -7.18
C ASN A 36 -23.21 41.96 -6.66
N PHE A 37 -22.11 42.34 -5.99
CA PHE A 37 -21.21 41.38 -5.34
C PHE A 37 -21.93 40.57 -4.26
N LYS A 38 -22.71 41.22 -3.39
CA LYS A 38 -23.50 40.55 -2.36
C LYS A 38 -24.54 39.60 -2.95
N GLY A 39 -25.15 39.95 -4.08
CA GLY A 39 -26.06 39.08 -4.84
C GLY A 39 -25.37 37.80 -5.30
N LYS A 40 -24.22 37.92 -5.97
CA LYS A 40 -23.44 36.77 -6.46
C LYS A 40 -22.93 35.86 -5.34
N VAL A 41 -22.51 36.45 -4.21
CA VAL A 41 -22.09 35.70 -3.02
C VAL A 41 -23.28 34.94 -2.42
N ASN A 42 -24.45 35.57 -2.30
CA ASN A 42 -25.65 34.89 -1.78
C ASN A 42 -26.12 33.75 -2.68
N GLU A 43 -26.05 33.91 -4.00
CA GLU A 43 -26.40 32.86 -4.97
C GLU A 43 -25.41 31.69 -4.90
N SER A 44 -24.12 31.97 -4.78
CA SER A 44 -23.07 30.96 -4.59
C SER A 44 -23.23 30.20 -3.26
N LEU A 45 -23.56 30.91 -2.18
CA LEU A 45 -23.85 30.30 -0.88
C LEU A 45 -25.09 29.40 -0.95
N LYS A 46 -26.17 29.86 -1.61
CA LYS A 46 -27.38 29.05 -1.81
C LYS A 46 -27.08 27.75 -2.57
N TYR A 47 -26.29 27.83 -3.64
CA TYR A 47 -25.85 26.65 -4.40
C TYR A 47 -25.01 25.68 -3.55
N LEU A 48 -24.11 26.20 -2.70
CA LEU A 48 -23.33 25.36 -1.77
C LEU A 48 -24.21 24.70 -0.71
N TYR A 49 -25.20 25.42 -0.16
CA TYR A 49 -26.18 24.86 0.77
C TYR A 49 -26.99 23.72 0.13
N GLU A 50 -27.50 23.91 -1.08
CA GLU A 50 -28.25 22.88 -1.81
C GLU A 50 -27.40 21.63 -2.09
N ARG A 51 -26.10 21.79 -2.42
CA ARG A 51 -25.18 20.64 -2.57
C ARG A 51 -24.88 19.92 -1.26
N LEU A 52 -24.71 20.67 -0.16
CA LEU A 52 -24.49 20.10 1.17
C LEU A 52 -25.71 19.33 1.66
N GLU A 53 -26.92 19.84 1.41
CA GLU A 53 -28.18 19.17 1.74
C GLU A 53 -28.33 17.86 0.95
N ASN A 54 -28.05 17.87 -0.36
CA ASN A 54 -28.04 16.66 -1.20
C ASN A 54 -27.00 15.62 -0.75
N ALA A 55 -25.80 16.07 -0.36
CA ALA A 55 -24.77 15.19 0.19
C ALA A 55 -25.20 14.58 1.53
N LYS A 56 -25.81 15.36 2.42
CA LYS A 56 -26.35 14.91 3.70
C LYS A 56 -27.45 13.86 3.51
N ASP A 57 -28.36 14.05 2.55
CA ASP A 57 -29.42 13.09 2.26
C ASP A 57 -28.88 11.76 1.72
N LYS A 58 -27.87 11.81 0.84
CA LYS A 58 -27.19 10.60 0.33
C LYS A 58 -26.44 9.85 1.43
N ILE A 59 -25.78 10.57 2.34
CA ILE A 59 -25.09 9.98 3.49
C ILE A 59 -26.13 9.36 4.45
N TYR A 60 -27.23 10.05 4.72
CA TYR A 60 -28.30 9.55 5.58
C TYR A 60 -28.96 8.31 4.99
N TYR A 61 -29.25 8.31 3.68
CA TYR A 61 -29.79 7.14 2.98
C TYR A 61 -28.81 5.96 2.98
N GLY A 62 -27.51 6.22 2.75
CA GLY A 62 -26.46 5.21 2.85
C GLY A 62 -26.34 4.62 4.26
N LEU A 63 -26.36 5.46 5.29
CA LEU A 63 -26.32 5.04 6.70
C LEU A 63 -27.57 4.26 7.10
N GLN A 64 -28.75 4.64 6.59
CA GLN A 64 -29.99 3.92 6.84
C GLN A 64 -29.96 2.54 6.17
N LYS A 65 -29.45 2.43 4.94
CA LYS A 65 -29.26 1.14 4.24
C LYS A 65 -28.25 0.24 4.97
N VAL A 66 -27.19 0.81 5.52
CA VAL A 66 -26.23 0.09 6.38
C VAL A 66 -26.88 -0.33 7.70
N LYS A 67 -27.68 0.53 8.34
CA LYS A 67 -28.43 0.23 9.56
C LYS A 67 -29.46 -0.88 9.34
N ASP A 68 -30.19 -0.83 8.24
CA ASP A 68 -31.20 -1.84 7.89
C ASP A 68 -30.53 -3.17 7.55
N GLY A 69 -29.39 -3.15 6.84
CA GLY A 69 -28.54 -4.33 6.65
C GLY A 69 -27.97 -4.89 7.96
N ILE A 70 -27.58 -4.02 8.92
CA ILE A 70 -27.13 -4.44 10.25
C ILE A 70 -28.29 -5.02 11.08
N LEU A 71 -29.52 -4.54 10.92
CA LEU A 71 -30.71 -5.07 11.61
C LEU A 71 -31.13 -6.43 11.05
N GLU A 72 -31.05 -6.61 9.73
CA GLU A 72 -31.34 -7.88 9.04
C GLU A 72 -30.31 -8.97 9.39
N TYR A 73 -29.01 -8.62 9.42
CA TYR A 73 -27.94 -9.50 9.90
C TYR A 73 -27.93 -9.69 11.43
N GLY A 74 -28.42 -8.70 12.19
CA GLY A 74 -28.38 -8.69 13.65
C GLY A 74 -29.25 -9.76 14.30
N THR A 75 -30.38 -10.11 13.69
CA THR A 75 -31.24 -11.21 14.16
C THR A 75 -30.62 -12.58 13.95
N GLU A 76 -29.89 -12.78 12.86
CA GLU A 76 -29.21 -14.05 12.54
C GLU A 76 -27.91 -14.24 13.35
N ILE A 77 -27.28 -13.12 13.75
CA ILE A 77 -26.07 -13.09 14.58
C ILE A 77 -26.40 -13.28 16.07
N LYS A 78 -27.55 -12.82 16.56
CA LYS A 78 -27.94 -12.93 17.98
C LYS A 78 -28.01 -14.38 18.47
N ASP A 79 -28.58 -15.28 17.68
CA ASP A 79 -28.68 -16.71 18.02
C ASP A 79 -27.31 -17.41 18.01
N LYS A 80 -26.38 -16.95 17.18
CA LYS A 80 -24.99 -17.42 17.16
C LYS A 80 -24.14 -16.80 18.28
N PHE A 81 -24.48 -15.59 18.75
CA PHE A 81 -23.76 -14.89 19.82
C PHE A 81 -24.09 -15.40 21.23
N GLU A 82 -25.29 -15.91 21.50
CA GLU A 82 -25.60 -16.49 22.83
C GLU A 82 -24.77 -17.75 23.13
N GLY A 83 -24.32 -18.48 22.10
CA GLY A 83 -23.42 -19.64 22.24
C GLY A 83 -21.93 -19.28 22.29
N LEU A 84 -21.56 -18.08 21.81
CA LEU A 84 -20.16 -17.65 21.63
C LEU A 84 -19.36 -17.57 22.95
N PRO A 85 -19.90 -17.08 24.08
CA PRO A 85 -19.16 -17.03 25.35
C PRO A 85 -18.76 -18.41 25.87
N LYS A 86 -19.61 -19.42 25.68
CA LYS A 86 -19.32 -20.81 26.08
C LYS A 86 -18.28 -21.46 25.17
N TYR A 87 -18.36 -21.19 23.87
CA TYR A 87 -17.38 -21.67 22.89
C TYR A 87 -15.99 -21.03 23.10
N LEU A 88 -15.95 -19.71 23.31
CA LEU A 88 -14.72 -18.97 23.55
C LEU A 88 -14.06 -19.36 24.88
N ASN A 89 -14.81 -19.52 25.97
CA ASN A 89 -14.25 -19.99 27.24
C ASN A 89 -13.63 -21.40 27.11
N LYS A 90 -14.30 -22.33 26.41
CA LYS A 90 -13.78 -23.68 26.19
C LYS A 90 -12.52 -23.69 25.31
N LYS A 91 -12.46 -22.85 24.28
CA LYS A 91 -11.28 -22.68 23.42
C LYS A 91 -10.13 -21.98 24.14
N LEU A 92 -10.43 -21.00 25.00
CA LEU A 92 -9.43 -20.31 25.83
C LEU A 92 -8.84 -21.22 26.90
N GLU A 93 -9.62 -22.08 27.56
CA GLU A 93 -9.08 -23.11 28.45
C GLU A 93 -8.17 -24.08 27.69
N GLU A 94 -8.55 -24.50 26.47
CA GLU A 94 -7.74 -25.38 25.63
C GLU A 94 -6.41 -24.72 25.22
N ILE A 95 -6.44 -23.43 24.88
CA ILE A 95 -5.26 -22.65 24.50
C ILE A 95 -4.38 -22.38 25.74
N VAL A 96 -4.96 -21.99 26.87
CA VAL A 96 -4.21 -21.74 28.12
C VAL A 96 -3.51 -23.02 28.59
N TYR A 97 -4.18 -24.17 28.50
CA TYR A 97 -3.58 -25.47 28.84
C TYR A 97 -2.40 -25.83 27.91
N LYS A 98 -2.55 -25.63 26.59
CA LYS A 98 -1.49 -25.88 25.60
C LYS A 98 -0.34 -24.86 25.65
N THR A 99 -0.60 -23.63 26.09
CA THR A 99 0.39 -22.54 26.17
C THR A 99 1.16 -22.54 27.49
N MET A 100 0.64 -23.20 28.54
CA MET A 100 1.39 -23.44 29.79
C MET A 100 2.41 -24.59 29.66
N GLU A 101 2.25 -25.47 28.67
CA GLU A 101 3.16 -26.59 28.38
C GLU A 101 4.41 -26.16 27.58
N TYR A 102 4.35 -25.07 26.81
CA TYR A 102 5.47 -24.53 26.04
C TYR A 102 5.68 -23.03 26.33
N GLY A 103 6.81 -22.72 26.96
CA GLY A 103 7.10 -21.44 27.62
C GLY A 103 6.69 -20.15 26.86
N PRO A 104 5.88 -19.26 27.47
CA PRO A 104 5.24 -18.11 26.81
C PRO A 104 6.16 -16.91 26.52
N LYS A 105 7.47 -16.98 26.81
CA LYS A 105 8.38 -15.83 26.65
C LYS A 105 8.84 -15.56 25.21
N ILE A 106 8.76 -16.55 24.33
CA ILE A 106 9.36 -16.47 22.98
C ILE A 106 8.39 -15.83 21.97
N ALA A 107 7.09 -16.10 22.05
CA ALA A 107 6.11 -15.56 21.09
C ALA A 107 5.80 -14.06 21.34
N PHE A 108 5.72 -13.62 22.59
CA PHE A 108 5.42 -12.22 22.93
C PHE A 108 6.58 -11.28 22.57
N SER A 109 7.82 -11.80 22.58
CA SER A 109 9.03 -11.06 22.27
C SER A 109 9.39 -11.04 20.77
N ALA A 110 8.54 -11.59 19.90
CA ALA A 110 8.70 -11.56 18.44
C ALA A 110 7.75 -10.54 17.75
N LEU A 111 6.73 -10.04 18.45
CA LEU A 111 5.76 -9.09 17.88
C LEU A 111 6.38 -7.71 17.60
N PRO A 112 5.93 -6.94 16.59
CA PRO A 112 6.33 -5.54 16.45
C PRO A 112 5.95 -4.71 17.69
N SER A 113 6.74 -3.68 17.99
CA SER A 113 6.58 -2.81 19.17
C SER A 113 5.14 -2.29 19.38
N PRO A 114 4.41 -1.82 18.35
CA PRO A 114 3.05 -1.34 18.50
C PRO A 114 2.06 -2.43 18.92
N ALA A 115 2.21 -3.65 18.38
CA ALA A 115 1.34 -4.78 18.68
C ALA A 115 1.52 -5.25 20.14
N ARG A 116 2.76 -5.28 20.64
CA ARG A 116 3.06 -5.63 22.04
C ARG A 116 2.42 -4.66 23.02
N VAL A 117 2.52 -3.36 22.72
CA VAL A 117 1.97 -2.31 23.58
C VAL A 117 0.46 -2.45 23.68
N SER A 118 -0.23 -2.57 22.54
CA SER A 118 -1.70 -2.70 22.53
C SER A 118 -2.20 -3.99 23.22
N ILE A 119 -1.52 -5.12 23.05
CA ILE A 119 -1.88 -6.38 23.72
C ILE A 119 -1.63 -6.30 25.23
N SER A 120 -0.49 -5.73 25.65
CA SER A 120 -0.15 -5.56 27.06
C SER A 120 -1.13 -4.62 27.77
N GLU A 121 -1.51 -3.51 27.14
CA GLU A 121 -2.48 -2.55 27.69
C GLU A 121 -3.88 -3.15 27.77
N GLY A 122 -4.30 -3.91 26.75
CA GLY A 122 -5.59 -4.59 26.79
C GLY A 122 -5.66 -5.65 27.90
N LEU A 123 -4.61 -6.43 28.11
CA LEU A 123 -4.50 -7.39 29.23
C LEU A 123 -4.52 -6.69 30.59
N TYR A 124 -3.82 -5.56 30.71
CA TYR A 124 -3.82 -4.75 31.93
C TYR A 124 -5.23 -4.25 32.28
N ILE A 125 -5.97 -3.74 31.29
CA ILE A 125 -7.34 -3.21 31.48
C ILE A 125 -8.32 -4.33 31.88
N ILE A 126 -8.21 -5.52 31.30
CA ILE A 126 -9.06 -6.67 31.68
C ILE A 126 -8.83 -7.07 33.14
N ASN A 127 -7.58 -7.01 33.61
CA ASN A 127 -7.25 -7.35 35.00
C ASN A 127 -7.63 -6.24 35.98
N ALA A 128 -7.51 -4.96 35.57
CA ALA A 128 -7.82 -3.81 36.41
C ALA A 128 -9.33 -3.54 36.53
N ASP A 129 -10.11 -3.77 35.47
CA ASP A 129 -11.56 -3.53 35.44
C ASP A 129 -12.33 -4.78 35.00
N LYS A 130 -12.89 -5.48 35.99
CA LYS A 130 -13.66 -6.72 35.79
C LYS A 130 -15.08 -6.49 35.23
N SER A 131 -15.50 -5.23 35.06
CA SER A 131 -16.81 -4.89 34.52
C SER A 131 -16.94 -5.29 33.04
N LEU A 132 -18.18 -5.36 32.55
CA LEU A 132 -18.43 -5.67 31.13
C LEU A 132 -17.75 -4.65 30.20
N ARG A 133 -17.69 -3.37 30.61
CA ARG A 133 -17.07 -2.28 29.85
C ARG A 133 -15.55 -2.38 29.83
N GLY A 134 -14.92 -2.66 30.97
CA GLY A 134 -13.47 -2.90 31.06
C GLY A 134 -13.01 -4.07 30.20
N LYS A 135 -13.78 -5.18 30.23
CA LYS A 135 -13.55 -6.32 29.34
C LYS A 135 -13.68 -5.95 27.86
N LEU A 136 -14.71 -5.18 27.48
CA LEU A 136 -14.94 -4.81 26.09
C LEU A 136 -13.81 -3.93 25.53
N ILE A 137 -13.32 -2.97 26.32
CA ILE A 137 -12.20 -2.09 25.97
C ILE A 137 -10.90 -2.89 25.88
N GLY A 138 -10.63 -3.73 26.88
CA GLY A 138 -9.42 -4.54 26.91
C GLY A 138 -9.36 -5.56 25.76
N TYR A 139 -10.48 -6.22 25.44
CA TYR A 139 -10.56 -7.07 24.24
C TYR A 139 -10.45 -6.27 22.95
N GLY A 140 -10.98 -5.05 22.89
CA GLY A 140 -10.81 -4.15 21.74
C GLY A 140 -9.33 -3.82 21.47
N LEU A 141 -8.54 -3.55 22.51
CA LEU A 141 -7.10 -3.27 22.39
C LEU A 141 -6.28 -4.51 22.04
N ILE A 142 -6.62 -5.66 22.64
CA ILE A 142 -6.05 -6.95 22.22
C ILE A 142 -6.44 -7.26 20.77
N PHE A 143 -7.63 -6.85 20.31
CA PHE A 143 -8.06 -7.03 18.92
C PHE A 143 -7.36 -6.05 17.97
N VAL A 144 -7.03 -4.82 18.37
CA VAL A 144 -6.26 -3.88 17.53
C VAL A 144 -4.78 -4.31 17.44
N GLY A 145 -4.17 -4.66 18.57
CA GLY A 145 -2.81 -5.22 18.59
C GLY A 145 -2.77 -6.60 17.91
N GLY A 146 -3.81 -7.38 18.12
CA GLY A 146 -4.05 -8.69 17.54
C GLY A 146 -4.34 -8.61 16.05
N ALA A 147 -5.11 -7.66 15.52
CA ALA A 147 -5.43 -7.55 14.09
C ALA A 147 -4.19 -7.29 13.22
N SER A 148 -3.13 -6.71 13.77
CA SER A 148 -1.82 -6.67 13.09
C SER A 148 -1.14 -8.04 13.01
N ALA A 149 -1.42 -8.95 13.95
CA ALA A 149 -0.93 -10.34 13.98
C ALA A 149 -1.95 -11.38 13.47
N VAL A 150 -3.24 -11.04 13.43
CA VAL A 150 -4.40 -11.84 13.02
C VAL A 150 -4.78 -11.50 11.59
N GLY A 151 -4.39 -10.34 11.06
CA GLY A 151 -4.25 -10.15 9.61
C GLY A 151 -3.21 -11.12 9.04
N LEU A 152 -2.12 -11.36 9.76
CA LEU A 152 -1.15 -12.43 9.45
C LEU A 152 -1.74 -13.82 9.76
N TYR A 153 -2.37 -14.05 10.92
CA TYR A 153 -2.90 -15.37 11.30
C TYR A 153 -4.18 -15.78 10.55
N LEU A 154 -4.99 -14.87 10.02
CA LEU A 154 -6.15 -15.17 9.15
C LEU A 154 -5.74 -15.21 7.68
N MET A 155 -4.66 -14.53 7.26
CA MET A 155 -4.03 -14.80 5.96
C MET A 155 -3.25 -16.13 5.94
N PHE A 156 -2.79 -16.64 7.08
CA PHE A 156 -2.03 -17.90 7.18
C PHE A 156 -2.75 -19.06 7.88
N GLY A 157 -3.93 -18.88 8.48
CA GLY A 157 -4.48 -19.83 9.46
C GLY A 157 -5.86 -20.40 9.17
N LEU A 158 -6.40 -20.26 7.95
CA LEU A 158 -7.54 -21.04 7.48
C LEU A 158 -7.37 -21.40 5.99
N HIS A 159 -6.29 -22.10 5.64
CA HIS A 159 -6.38 -23.02 4.51
C HIS A 159 -7.01 -24.31 5.03
N PRO A 160 -8.09 -24.83 4.43
CA PRO A 160 -8.46 -26.21 4.63
C PRO A 160 -7.24 -27.06 4.24
N ILE A 161 -6.68 -27.79 5.21
CA ILE A 161 -5.70 -28.85 4.97
C ILE A 161 -6.44 -29.95 4.21
N HIS A 162 -6.62 -29.79 2.90
CA HIS A 162 -7.03 -30.84 1.98
C HIS A 162 -6.36 -30.59 0.62
N SER A 163 -5.05 -30.77 0.57
CA SER A 163 -4.43 -31.55 -0.49
C SER A 163 -3.61 -32.63 0.22
N LEU A 164 -4.01 -33.88 0.03
CA LEU A 164 -3.15 -35.03 0.31
C LEU A 164 -1.81 -34.77 -0.39
N PRO A 165 -0.66 -35.13 0.20
CA PRO A 165 0.58 -35.10 -0.56
C PRO A 165 0.37 -36.01 -1.76
N SER A 166 0.35 -35.43 -2.97
CA SER A 166 0.61 -36.24 -4.15
C SER A 166 2.03 -36.76 -3.93
N ASN A 167 2.18 -38.08 -3.84
CA ASN A 167 3.47 -38.75 -3.89
C ASN A 167 4.07 -38.49 -5.28
N ASN A 168 4.58 -37.28 -5.52
CA ASN A 168 5.26 -36.93 -6.76
C ASN A 168 6.75 -37.23 -6.57
N GLU A 169 7.19 -38.37 -7.06
CA GLU A 169 8.60 -38.79 -7.11
C GLU A 169 9.48 -37.87 -8.02
N HIS A 170 8.96 -36.73 -8.48
CA HIS A 170 9.58 -35.85 -9.49
C HIS A 170 9.74 -34.38 -9.05
N ILE A 171 9.60 -34.04 -7.77
CA ILE A 171 9.91 -32.68 -7.29
C ILE A 171 11.42 -32.45 -7.37
N GLN A 172 11.82 -31.45 -8.14
CA GLN A 172 13.19 -30.95 -8.24
C GLN A 172 13.32 -29.68 -7.41
N TYR A 173 14.48 -29.48 -6.78
CA TYR A 173 14.75 -28.26 -6.02
C TYR A 173 15.74 -27.39 -6.80
N LEU A 174 15.25 -26.26 -7.32
CA LEU A 174 16.07 -25.31 -8.06
C LEU A 174 16.70 -24.25 -7.15
N GLY A 175 17.82 -23.68 -7.58
CA GLY A 175 18.54 -22.66 -6.84
C GLY A 175 19.53 -23.23 -5.82
N SER A 176 20.00 -22.36 -4.91
CA SER A 176 20.95 -22.75 -3.86
C SER A 176 20.39 -22.42 -2.48
N PRO A 177 20.76 -23.17 -1.42
CA PRO A 177 20.18 -22.99 -0.08
C PRO A 177 20.30 -21.58 0.50
N ASN A 178 21.34 -20.82 0.11
CA ASN A 178 21.57 -19.45 0.57
C ASN A 178 21.40 -18.40 -0.52
N GLY A 179 21.01 -18.81 -1.72
CA GLY A 179 20.83 -17.91 -2.85
C GLY A 179 19.43 -17.33 -2.93
N TYR A 180 19.27 -16.40 -3.86
CA TYR A 180 18.00 -15.80 -4.21
C TYR A 180 17.68 -16.11 -5.66
N ILE A 181 16.44 -16.49 -5.94
CA ILE A 181 15.89 -16.61 -7.29
C ILE A 181 14.65 -15.73 -7.40
N ALA A 182 14.17 -15.44 -8.60
CA ALA A 182 12.95 -14.67 -8.77
C ALA A 182 11.99 -15.21 -9.80
N PHE A 183 10.71 -15.23 -9.44
CA PHE A 183 9.62 -15.39 -10.38
C PHE A 183 9.20 -14.02 -10.94
N VAL A 184 9.04 -13.95 -12.25
CA VAL A 184 8.68 -12.73 -12.98
C VAL A 184 7.39 -13.01 -13.77
N PRO A 185 6.21 -12.52 -13.32
CA PRO A 185 4.97 -12.75 -14.04
C PRO A 185 4.96 -12.04 -15.39
N ASN A 186 4.40 -12.70 -16.40
CA ASN A 186 4.29 -12.18 -17.77
C ASN A 186 2.89 -11.62 -18.11
N GLY A 187 1.96 -11.66 -17.15
CA GLY A 187 0.58 -11.21 -17.28
C GLY A 187 -0.40 -12.26 -17.81
N GLN A 188 0.08 -13.45 -18.16
CA GLN A 188 -0.76 -14.60 -18.47
C GLN A 188 -1.12 -15.36 -17.20
N THR A 189 -2.24 -16.08 -17.25
CA THR A 189 -2.67 -16.97 -16.19
C THR A 189 -3.07 -18.31 -16.76
N ILE A 190 -2.92 -19.35 -15.95
CA ILE A 190 -3.27 -20.72 -16.31
C ILE A 190 -4.15 -21.32 -15.23
N ASN A 191 -5.06 -22.22 -15.64
CA ASN A 191 -5.89 -22.95 -14.70
C ASN A 191 -5.20 -24.28 -14.37
N TYR A 192 -4.65 -24.39 -13.17
CA TYR A 192 -3.94 -25.57 -12.68
C TYR A 192 -4.50 -25.97 -11.31
N ASN A 193 -4.70 -27.26 -11.05
CA ASN A 193 -5.29 -27.76 -9.80
C ASN A 193 -6.63 -27.11 -9.35
N GLY A 194 -7.40 -26.55 -10.30
CA GLY A 194 -8.65 -25.85 -10.00
C GLY A 194 -8.48 -24.40 -9.51
N HIS A 195 -7.28 -23.86 -9.63
CA HIS A 195 -6.92 -22.49 -9.31
C HIS A 195 -6.42 -21.74 -10.55
N THR A 196 -6.54 -20.41 -10.55
CA THR A 196 -5.99 -19.55 -11.60
C THR A 196 -4.68 -18.97 -11.10
N ASP A 197 -3.59 -19.43 -11.69
CA ASP A 197 -2.23 -19.14 -11.25
C ASP A 197 -1.49 -18.28 -12.27
N PRO A 198 -0.59 -17.38 -11.82
CA PRO A 198 0.19 -16.57 -12.74
C PRO A 198 1.26 -17.40 -13.44
N GLU A 199 1.43 -17.10 -14.72
CA GLU A 199 2.51 -17.62 -15.56
C GLU A 199 3.64 -16.59 -15.65
N GLY A 200 4.88 -17.08 -15.83
CA GLY A 200 6.04 -16.23 -15.92
C GLY A 200 7.33 -16.96 -16.21
N GLU A 201 8.42 -16.31 -15.85
CA GLU A 201 9.78 -16.83 -15.94
C GLU A 201 10.41 -16.93 -14.55
N LEU A 202 11.30 -17.91 -14.35
CA LEU A 202 12.09 -18.07 -13.13
C LEU A 202 13.55 -17.73 -13.42
N ILE A 203 14.07 -16.67 -12.80
CA ILE A 203 15.47 -16.24 -12.88
C ILE A 203 16.22 -16.88 -11.72
N LEU A 204 17.21 -17.70 -12.05
CA LEU A 204 18.05 -18.40 -11.08
C LEU A 204 19.20 -17.52 -10.58
N ASN A 205 19.82 -17.94 -9.48
CA ASN A 205 20.92 -17.22 -8.81
C ASN A 205 22.19 -17.10 -9.67
N ASN A 206 22.32 -17.90 -10.74
CA ASN A 206 23.40 -17.82 -11.71
C ASN A 206 23.05 -16.95 -12.95
N GLY A 207 21.91 -16.25 -12.93
CA GLY A 207 21.43 -15.40 -14.02
C GLY A 207 20.74 -16.14 -15.18
N SER A 208 20.66 -17.46 -15.15
CA SER A 208 19.88 -18.21 -16.14
C SER A 208 18.38 -18.11 -15.89
N THR A 209 17.59 -18.23 -16.96
CA THR A 209 16.13 -18.08 -16.92
C THR A 209 15.45 -19.37 -17.39
N ILE A 210 14.44 -19.81 -16.64
CA ILE A 210 13.52 -20.87 -17.02
C ILE A 210 12.21 -20.22 -17.44
N LYS A 211 11.67 -20.63 -18.58
CA LYS A 211 10.40 -20.14 -19.12
C LYS A 211 9.26 -21.10 -18.81
N ASP A 212 8.04 -20.66 -19.09
CA ASP A 212 6.82 -21.46 -18.93
C ASP A 212 6.69 -21.93 -17.47
N VAL A 213 6.84 -20.98 -16.54
CA VAL A 213 6.80 -21.23 -15.10
C VAL A 213 5.44 -20.82 -14.55
N ILE A 214 4.84 -21.68 -13.74
CA ILE A 214 3.57 -21.44 -13.05
C ILE A 214 3.84 -21.30 -11.57
N TRP A 215 3.28 -20.28 -10.93
CA TRP A 215 3.31 -20.15 -9.46
C TRP A 215 2.01 -20.72 -8.87
N ASP A 216 2.04 -21.97 -8.40
CA ASP A 216 0.86 -22.61 -7.79
C ASP A 216 0.90 -22.48 -6.26
N GLY A 217 -0.14 -21.85 -5.69
CA GLY A 217 -0.35 -21.80 -4.25
C GLY A 217 -0.33 -20.40 -3.64
N GLN A 218 0.27 -20.28 -2.45
CA GLN A 218 0.25 -19.04 -1.67
C GLN A 218 0.68 -17.82 -2.51
N TYR A 219 -0.01 -16.69 -2.33
CA TYR A 219 0.20 -15.44 -3.06
C TYR A 219 -0.14 -15.41 -4.56
N ALA A 220 -0.55 -16.50 -5.22
CA ALA A 220 -0.87 -16.49 -6.66
C ALA A 220 -1.82 -15.34 -7.07
N ASN A 221 -2.96 -15.21 -6.37
CA ASN A 221 -3.91 -14.12 -6.61
C ASN A 221 -3.31 -12.72 -6.34
N THR A 222 -2.46 -12.59 -5.33
CA THR A 222 -1.79 -11.33 -4.99
C THR A 222 -0.78 -10.94 -6.06
N ILE A 223 -0.06 -11.91 -6.61
CA ILE A 223 0.87 -11.72 -7.72
C ILE A 223 0.13 -11.20 -8.95
N ILE A 224 -0.97 -11.85 -9.34
CA ILE A 224 -1.82 -11.42 -10.46
C ILE A 224 -2.30 -9.97 -10.26
N GLN A 225 -2.75 -9.62 -9.04
CA GLN A 225 -3.23 -8.27 -8.73
C GLN A 225 -2.10 -7.22 -8.81
N ASN A 226 -0.96 -7.50 -8.21
CA ASN A 226 0.20 -6.61 -8.21
C ASN A 226 0.70 -6.37 -9.65
N HIS A 227 0.80 -7.42 -10.47
CA HIS A 227 1.20 -7.33 -11.87
C HIS A 227 0.25 -6.44 -12.68
N ASN A 228 -1.07 -6.67 -12.53
CA ASN A 228 -2.08 -5.84 -13.18
C ASN A 228 -1.99 -4.36 -12.78
N GLN A 229 -1.65 -4.07 -11.52
CA GLN A 229 -1.43 -2.69 -11.07
C GLN A 229 -0.20 -2.05 -11.72
N ILE A 230 0.92 -2.78 -11.86
CA ILE A 230 2.10 -2.30 -12.57
C ILE A 230 1.79 -2.05 -14.04
N VAL A 231 1.09 -2.96 -14.71
CA VAL A 231 0.66 -2.77 -16.10
C VAL A 231 -0.21 -1.53 -16.25
N GLN A 232 -1.18 -1.31 -15.35
CA GLN A 232 -2.02 -0.11 -15.37
C GLN A 232 -1.22 1.19 -15.22
N LEU A 233 -0.27 1.22 -14.27
CA LEU A 233 0.57 2.39 -14.06
C LEU A 233 1.57 2.60 -15.21
N ASN A 234 2.12 1.53 -15.78
CA ASN A 234 2.94 1.62 -16.98
C ASN A 234 2.16 2.24 -18.13
N ASN A 235 0.93 1.77 -18.40
CA ASN A 235 0.06 2.32 -19.43
C ASN A 235 -0.27 3.80 -19.20
N GLN A 236 -0.31 4.24 -17.94
CA GLN A 236 -0.56 5.64 -17.61
C GLN A 236 0.68 6.51 -17.80
N PHE A 237 1.86 6.08 -17.33
CA PHE A 237 3.03 6.94 -17.20
C PHE A 237 4.11 6.74 -18.27
N VAL A 238 4.30 5.53 -18.79
CA VAL A 238 5.35 5.27 -19.79
C VAL A 238 5.07 6.07 -21.06
N GLY A 239 6.11 6.74 -21.57
CA GLY A 239 6.00 7.70 -22.68
C GLY A 239 5.75 9.15 -22.24
N GLN A 240 5.37 9.40 -20.98
CA GLN A 240 5.40 10.73 -20.40
C GLN A 240 6.81 11.10 -19.92
N THR A 241 7.03 12.40 -19.73
CA THR A 241 8.30 12.93 -19.20
C THR A 241 8.19 13.14 -17.70
N ASP A 242 9.19 12.66 -16.97
CA ASP A 242 9.39 12.91 -15.55
C ASP A 242 9.67 14.42 -15.33
N PRO A 243 8.84 15.12 -14.54
CA PRO A 243 8.99 16.56 -14.33
C PRO A 243 10.21 16.93 -13.46
N ILE A 244 10.88 15.96 -12.82
CA ILE A 244 12.00 16.19 -11.91
C ILE A 244 13.33 16.16 -12.66
N ASN A 245 13.55 15.16 -13.53
CA ASN A 245 14.81 14.98 -14.24
C ASN A 245 14.70 15.11 -15.77
N ASN A 246 13.51 15.41 -16.30
CA ASN A 246 13.22 15.56 -17.73
C ASN A 246 13.54 14.32 -18.59
N GLN A 247 13.60 13.12 -18.00
CA GLN A 247 13.71 11.85 -18.72
C GLN A 247 12.33 11.24 -18.96
N GLN A 248 12.20 10.31 -19.92
CA GLN A 248 10.96 9.55 -20.06
C GLN A 248 10.85 8.50 -18.95
N TYR A 249 9.62 8.28 -18.44
CA TYR A 249 9.36 7.12 -17.58
C TYR A 249 9.60 5.82 -18.33
N VAL A 250 10.05 4.81 -17.60
CA VAL A 250 10.41 3.49 -18.14
C VAL A 250 9.42 2.42 -17.68
N PRO A 251 9.21 1.32 -18.44
CA PRO A 251 8.34 0.24 -18.00
C PRO A 251 8.93 -0.43 -16.75
N LEU A 252 8.16 -0.45 -15.66
CA LEU A 252 8.50 -1.22 -14.47
C LEU A 252 7.95 -2.65 -14.58
N GLN A 253 8.61 -3.60 -13.94
CA GLN A 253 8.21 -5.01 -13.85
C GLN A 253 8.23 -5.41 -12.39
N ASP A 254 7.14 -5.99 -11.91
CA ASP A 254 7.08 -6.69 -10.64
C ASP A 254 7.73 -8.07 -10.74
N PHE A 255 8.33 -8.51 -9.63
CA PHE A 255 8.97 -9.81 -9.49
C PHE A 255 9.00 -10.24 -8.04
N TYR A 256 9.13 -11.54 -7.81
CA TYR A 256 8.99 -12.16 -6.50
C TYR A 256 10.23 -12.95 -6.18
N VAL A 257 11.03 -12.43 -5.25
CA VAL A 257 12.26 -13.07 -4.83
C VAL A 257 11.91 -14.16 -3.84
N ILE A 258 12.48 -15.35 -4.08
CA ILE A 258 12.44 -16.48 -3.16
C ILE A 258 13.87 -16.73 -2.67
N LYS A 259 14.04 -16.77 -1.35
CA LYS A 259 15.30 -17.15 -0.72
C LYS A 259 15.37 -18.67 -0.56
N GLY A 260 16.49 -19.26 -0.94
CA GLY A 260 16.74 -20.69 -0.83
C GLY A 260 16.34 -21.48 -2.08
N GLN A 261 16.14 -22.79 -1.88
CA GLN A 261 15.76 -23.69 -2.96
C GLN A 261 14.24 -23.68 -3.17
N VAL A 262 13.82 -23.82 -4.42
CA VAL A 262 12.41 -23.77 -4.82
C VAL A 262 11.96 -25.13 -5.34
N PRO A 263 10.92 -25.74 -4.75
CA PRO A 263 10.36 -26.99 -5.23
C PRO A 263 9.62 -26.73 -6.54
N VAL A 264 10.03 -27.44 -7.58
CA VAL A 264 9.40 -27.40 -8.89
C VAL A 264 9.09 -28.80 -9.40
N GLU A 265 8.00 -28.92 -10.13
CA GLU A 265 7.67 -30.12 -10.90
C GLU A 265 7.44 -29.76 -12.37
N GLU A 266 7.80 -30.67 -13.27
CA GLU A 266 7.49 -30.53 -14.69
C GLU A 266 6.14 -31.20 -14.99
N VAL A 267 5.23 -30.45 -15.60
CA VAL A 267 3.88 -30.94 -15.94
C VAL A 267 3.56 -30.61 -17.40
N THR A 268 2.64 -31.36 -17.99
CA THR A 268 2.13 -31.06 -19.33
C THR A 268 0.68 -30.61 -19.24
N ILE A 269 0.41 -29.37 -19.66
CA ILE A 269 -0.93 -28.79 -19.71
C ILE A 269 -1.26 -28.48 -21.16
N ASN A 270 -2.34 -29.08 -21.67
CA ASN A 270 -2.78 -28.93 -23.07
C ASN A 270 -1.69 -29.22 -24.12
N GLY A 271 -0.74 -30.11 -23.81
CA GLY A 271 0.37 -30.48 -24.70
C GLY A 271 1.60 -29.58 -24.63
N GLN A 272 1.60 -28.56 -23.77
CA GLN A 272 2.76 -27.72 -23.47
C GLN A 272 3.35 -28.11 -22.10
N ALA A 273 4.69 -28.20 -22.04
CA ALA A 273 5.40 -28.45 -20.79
C ALA A 273 5.53 -27.15 -19.98
N TYR A 274 5.32 -27.25 -18.67
CA TYR A 274 5.45 -26.15 -17.72
C TYR A 274 6.24 -26.61 -16.50
N PHE A 275 6.96 -25.67 -15.89
CA PHE A 275 7.54 -25.85 -14.55
C PHE A 275 6.62 -25.23 -13.51
N VAL A 276 6.03 -26.04 -12.64
CA VAL A 276 5.16 -25.56 -11.57
C VAL A 276 5.96 -25.40 -10.29
N ILE A 277 5.98 -24.19 -9.74
CA ILE A 277 6.46 -23.93 -8.39
C ILE A 277 5.37 -24.35 -7.41
N ASP A 278 5.69 -25.27 -6.50
CA ASP A 278 4.83 -25.62 -5.37
C ASP A 278 5.02 -24.58 -4.26
N ALA A 279 4.40 -23.41 -4.44
CA ALA A 279 4.60 -22.27 -3.57
C ALA A 279 4.09 -22.52 -2.15
N ASN A 280 3.12 -23.42 -1.96
CA ASN A 280 2.60 -23.78 -0.63
C ASN A 280 3.66 -24.46 0.27
N ASN A 281 4.67 -25.08 -0.34
CA ASN A 281 5.79 -25.70 0.37
C ASN A 281 6.99 -24.76 0.60
N ILE A 282 6.87 -23.48 0.23
CA ILE A 282 7.87 -22.45 0.50
C ILE A 282 7.47 -21.71 1.78
N ASN A 283 8.44 -21.44 2.66
CA ASN A 283 8.16 -20.63 3.83
C ASN A 283 7.82 -19.18 3.41
N PRO A 284 6.66 -18.61 3.81
CA PRO A 284 6.30 -17.24 3.45
C PRO A 284 7.35 -16.20 3.86
N ALA A 285 8.15 -16.48 4.90
CA ALA A 285 9.26 -15.63 5.33
C ALA A 285 10.36 -15.48 4.27
N ASP A 286 10.49 -16.45 3.36
CA ASP A 286 11.48 -16.50 2.29
C ASP A 286 10.98 -15.87 0.98
N ILE A 287 9.75 -15.36 0.93
CA ILE A 287 9.15 -14.77 -0.29
C ILE A 287 8.89 -13.28 -0.10
N ALA A 288 9.42 -12.45 -1.00
CA ALA A 288 9.17 -11.02 -1.01
C ALA A 288 8.89 -10.47 -2.42
N GLY A 289 7.94 -9.54 -2.51
CA GLY A 289 7.58 -8.88 -3.76
C GLY A 289 8.33 -7.56 -3.96
N PHE A 290 8.83 -7.35 -5.17
CA PHE A 290 9.57 -6.16 -5.59
C PHE A 290 9.10 -5.68 -6.96
N TYR A 291 9.50 -4.47 -7.34
CA TYR A 291 9.37 -3.97 -8.70
C TYR A 291 10.51 -3.00 -9.04
N THR A 292 10.99 -3.07 -10.28
CA THR A 292 12.07 -2.21 -10.79
C THR A 292 11.90 -2.02 -12.29
N TYR A 293 12.82 -1.31 -12.97
CA TYR A 293 12.83 -1.26 -14.43
C TYR A 293 12.91 -2.67 -15.02
N GLN A 294 12.07 -2.97 -16.01
CA GLN A 294 11.98 -4.31 -16.61
C GLN A 294 13.35 -4.85 -17.05
N GLY A 295 14.22 -4.00 -17.60
CA GLY A 295 15.57 -4.40 -18.03
C GLY A 295 16.55 -4.68 -16.88
N TRP A 296 16.17 -4.48 -15.63
CA TRP A 296 17.01 -4.67 -14.45
C TRP A 296 16.64 -5.85 -13.57
N VAL A 297 15.55 -6.58 -13.86
CA VAL A 297 15.17 -7.72 -13.02
C VAL A 297 16.31 -8.75 -12.89
N PRO A 298 17.00 -9.19 -13.97
CA PRO A 298 18.15 -10.07 -13.84
C PRO A 298 19.31 -9.45 -13.04
N ASN A 299 19.62 -8.17 -13.30
CA ASN A 299 20.68 -7.44 -12.58
C ASN A 299 20.39 -7.31 -11.08
N PHE A 300 19.11 -7.18 -10.71
CA PHE A 300 18.69 -7.14 -9.31
C PHE A 300 18.98 -8.48 -8.62
N ILE A 301 18.66 -9.59 -9.30
CA ILE A 301 18.91 -10.94 -8.78
C ILE A 301 20.40 -11.26 -8.69
N GLU A 302 21.19 -10.82 -9.67
CA GLU A 302 22.64 -10.92 -9.60
C GLU A 302 23.20 -10.10 -8.42
N ALA A 303 22.75 -8.85 -8.28
CA ALA A 303 23.21 -7.94 -7.25
C ALA A 303 22.89 -8.45 -5.84
N ILE A 304 21.66 -8.94 -5.56
CA ILE A 304 21.28 -9.44 -4.23
C ILE A 304 22.04 -10.72 -3.84
N ASN A 305 22.49 -11.51 -4.84
CA ASN A 305 23.37 -12.67 -4.63
C ASN A 305 24.86 -12.30 -4.53
N THR A 306 25.23 -11.05 -4.82
CA THR A 306 26.62 -10.60 -4.80
C THR A 306 27.05 -10.18 -3.38
N PRO A 307 28.12 -10.77 -2.82
CA PRO A 307 28.61 -10.39 -1.50
C PRO A 307 28.98 -8.90 -1.41
N GLY A 308 28.56 -8.25 -0.33
CA GLY A 308 28.81 -6.82 -0.10
C GLY A 308 27.76 -5.89 -0.71
N THR A 309 26.81 -6.41 -1.49
CA THR A 309 25.62 -5.64 -1.87
C THR A 309 24.73 -5.40 -0.65
N TYR A 310 24.18 -4.19 -0.54
CA TYR A 310 23.24 -3.85 0.52
C TYR A 310 22.11 -2.96 -0.01
N ALA A 311 20.98 -2.96 0.70
CA ALA A 311 19.88 -2.06 0.40
C ALA A 311 19.93 -0.78 1.24
N ALA A 312 19.50 0.32 0.63
CA ALA A 312 19.41 1.62 1.27
C ALA A 312 18.14 2.37 0.84
N VAL A 313 17.69 3.30 1.66
CA VAL A 313 16.57 4.21 1.34
C VAL A 313 17.11 5.60 0.96
N LEU A 314 16.49 6.20 -0.06
CA LEU A 314 16.75 7.58 -0.44
C LEU A 314 15.99 8.54 0.48
N PRO A 315 16.60 9.59 1.05
CA PRO A 315 15.86 10.65 1.73
C PRO A 315 14.97 11.42 0.75
N GLY A 316 13.93 12.09 1.23
CA GLY A 316 12.91 12.71 0.36
C GLY A 316 13.44 13.87 -0.50
N ASN A 317 14.60 14.42 -0.14
CA ASN A 317 15.33 15.47 -0.86
C ASN A 317 16.61 14.94 -1.53
N SER A 318 16.71 13.63 -1.78
CA SER A 318 17.90 13.05 -2.40
C SER A 318 18.14 13.64 -3.80
N PRO A 319 19.38 14.03 -4.16
CA PRO A 319 19.69 14.48 -5.51
C PRO A 319 19.65 13.34 -6.54
N VAL A 320 19.58 12.07 -6.09
CA VAL A 320 19.40 10.92 -6.99
C VAL A 320 18.15 11.07 -7.86
N PHE A 321 17.07 11.67 -7.34
CA PHE A 321 15.86 11.93 -8.13
C PHE A 321 16.10 12.88 -9.31
N GLN A 322 17.16 13.70 -9.28
CA GLN A 322 17.51 14.63 -10.33
C GLN A 322 18.51 14.05 -11.33
N TRP A 323 19.02 12.84 -11.10
CA TRP A 323 19.96 12.21 -12.03
C TRP A 323 19.29 11.95 -13.38
N THR A 324 19.95 12.38 -14.45
CA THR A 324 19.50 12.20 -15.84
C THR A 324 19.94 10.83 -16.38
N ASN A 325 19.59 9.77 -15.66
CA ASN A 325 19.84 8.37 -16.04
C ASN A 325 18.68 7.48 -15.54
N THR A 326 18.68 6.20 -15.94
CA THR A 326 17.63 5.26 -15.55
C THR A 326 17.50 5.10 -14.03
N THR A 327 18.60 5.23 -13.26
CA THR A 327 18.54 5.15 -11.79
C THR A 327 17.73 6.29 -11.22
N GLY A 328 17.99 7.54 -11.64
CA GLY A 328 17.21 8.70 -11.19
C GLY A 328 15.74 8.59 -11.57
N THR A 329 15.45 8.21 -12.81
CA THR A 329 14.08 8.00 -13.29
C THR A 329 13.35 6.94 -12.48
N VAL A 330 13.94 5.76 -12.28
CA VAL A 330 13.29 4.67 -11.54
C VAL A 330 13.17 5.01 -10.04
N ALA A 331 14.15 5.71 -9.47
CA ALA A 331 14.08 6.18 -8.08
C ALA A 331 12.86 7.07 -7.85
N TYR A 332 12.62 8.05 -8.73
CA TYR A 332 11.44 8.90 -8.63
C TYR A 332 10.15 8.17 -9.00
N GLN A 333 10.18 7.34 -10.06
CA GLN A 333 9.00 6.61 -10.52
C GLN A 333 8.48 5.60 -9.48
N THR A 334 9.37 4.95 -8.71
CA THR A 334 8.94 4.09 -7.59
C THR A 334 8.30 4.89 -6.46
N GLU A 335 8.78 6.11 -6.17
CA GLU A 335 8.11 7.03 -5.24
C GLU A 335 6.71 7.42 -5.76
N LEU A 336 6.58 7.66 -7.06
CA LEU A 336 5.32 8.00 -7.69
C LEU A 336 4.34 6.81 -7.60
N TYR A 337 4.76 5.61 -7.99
CA TYR A 337 3.92 4.41 -8.03
C TYR A 337 3.41 4.03 -6.64
N GLN A 338 4.22 4.23 -5.59
CA GLN A 338 3.77 3.94 -4.22
C GLN A 338 2.54 4.76 -3.79
N ARG A 339 2.30 5.93 -4.41
CA ARG A 339 1.12 6.77 -4.12
C ARG A 339 -0.17 6.17 -4.67
N TYR A 340 -0.05 5.25 -5.63
CA TYR A 340 -1.17 4.55 -6.27
C TYR A 340 -1.32 3.11 -5.78
N ILE A 341 -0.21 2.46 -5.38
CA ILE A 341 -0.21 1.10 -4.86
C ILE A 341 -0.24 1.14 -3.32
N GLY A 342 -1.42 0.90 -2.74
CA GLY A 342 -1.67 1.04 -1.29
C GLY A 342 -0.84 0.14 -0.36
N TYR A 343 -0.17 -0.89 -0.89
CA TYR A 343 0.70 -1.80 -0.15
C TYR A 343 2.09 -1.84 -0.74
N SER A 344 2.70 -0.67 -0.96
CA SER A 344 4.07 -0.60 -1.48
C SER A 344 4.88 0.54 -0.88
N ALA A 345 6.19 0.43 -1.02
CA ALA A 345 7.12 1.49 -0.71
C ALA A 345 8.16 1.61 -1.84
N GLY A 346 8.42 2.85 -2.28
CA GLY A 346 9.44 3.17 -3.26
C GLY A 346 10.70 3.74 -2.62
N ARG A 347 11.55 4.39 -3.44
CA ARG A 347 12.77 5.10 -2.98
C ARG A 347 13.86 4.20 -2.41
N HIS A 348 13.86 2.92 -2.76
CA HIS A 348 14.91 2.01 -2.35
C HIS A 348 15.99 1.89 -3.44
N LEU A 349 17.22 1.65 -2.99
CA LEU A 349 18.39 1.40 -3.81
C LEU A 349 19.06 0.11 -3.38
N LEU A 350 19.48 -0.69 -4.35
CA LEU A 350 20.42 -1.76 -4.15
C LEU A 350 21.81 -1.22 -4.52
N VAL A 351 22.67 -1.12 -3.50
CA VAL A 351 24.02 -0.55 -3.59
C VAL A 351 25.02 -1.68 -3.71
N GLN A 352 25.69 -1.73 -4.84
CA GLN A 352 26.70 -2.75 -5.16
C GLN A 352 28.11 -2.21 -4.90
N SER A 353 29.06 -3.09 -4.61
CA SER A 353 30.47 -2.72 -4.49
C SER A 353 31.09 -2.29 -5.82
N ASN A 354 30.68 -2.91 -6.93
CA ASN A 354 31.25 -2.70 -8.27
C ASN A 354 30.19 -2.72 -9.39
N GLY A 355 29.08 -2.00 -9.22
CA GLY A 355 28.00 -1.98 -10.22
C GLY A 355 27.14 -0.72 -10.15
N PRO A 356 26.25 -0.52 -11.14
CA PRO A 356 25.29 0.57 -11.09
C PRO A 356 24.33 0.41 -9.91
N LEU A 357 23.85 1.53 -9.39
CA LEU A 357 22.78 1.54 -8.39
C LEU A 357 21.46 1.11 -9.04
N ILE A 358 20.83 0.09 -8.46
CA ILE A 358 19.53 -0.40 -8.95
C ILE A 358 18.44 0.18 -8.06
N SER A 359 17.63 1.08 -8.61
CA SER A 359 16.46 1.60 -7.90
C SER A 359 15.30 0.62 -7.97
N TYR A 360 14.58 0.48 -6.87
CA TYR A 360 13.45 -0.46 -6.80
C TYR A 360 12.40 0.00 -5.80
N GLY A 361 11.21 -0.60 -5.92
CA GLY A 361 10.17 -0.56 -4.92
C GLY A 361 9.85 -1.96 -4.40
N VAL A 362 9.10 -2.01 -3.30
CA VAL A 362 8.73 -3.24 -2.59
C VAL A 362 7.23 -3.30 -2.41
N TYR A 363 6.70 -4.51 -2.34
CA TYR A 363 5.33 -4.76 -1.92
C TYR A 363 5.28 -5.15 -0.44
N THR A 364 4.40 -4.53 0.33
CA THR A 364 4.19 -4.85 1.74
C THR A 364 3.11 -5.92 1.96
N ASN A 365 2.37 -6.30 0.91
CA ASN A 365 1.43 -7.42 0.94
C ASN A 365 2.10 -8.80 0.76
N ILE A 366 3.38 -8.84 0.36
CA ILE A 366 4.23 -10.04 0.32
C ILE A 366 5.57 -9.70 1.00
N PRO A 367 5.61 -9.72 2.36
CA PRO A 367 6.60 -8.98 3.14
C PRO A 367 7.89 -9.74 3.48
N GLY A 368 8.07 -11.00 3.07
CA GLY A 368 9.25 -11.86 3.31
C GLY A 368 10.19 -11.44 4.44
N THR A 369 9.93 -11.91 5.66
CA THR A 369 10.67 -11.47 6.85
C THR A 369 12.18 -11.75 6.80
N TYR A 370 12.63 -12.76 6.05
CA TYR A 370 14.06 -13.03 5.83
C TYR A 370 14.70 -12.14 4.76
N LEU A 371 13.91 -11.32 4.07
CA LEU A 371 14.34 -10.28 3.14
C LEU A 371 14.11 -8.87 3.69
N ILE A 372 13.83 -8.73 5.00
CA ILE A 372 13.47 -7.45 5.62
C ILE A 372 14.52 -6.34 5.42
N SER A 373 15.81 -6.70 5.32
CA SER A 373 16.90 -5.77 5.02
C SER A 373 16.75 -5.08 3.66
N TYR A 374 16.05 -5.71 2.71
CA TYR A 374 15.76 -5.18 1.38
C TYR A 374 14.38 -4.50 1.30
N ILE A 375 13.46 -4.83 2.20
CA ILE A 375 12.09 -4.29 2.21
C ILE A 375 12.00 -3.01 3.06
N THR A 376 12.70 -2.99 4.20
CA THR A 376 12.80 -1.83 5.10
C THR A 376 14.26 -1.54 5.44
N PRO A 377 15.06 -1.13 4.44
CA PRO A 377 16.48 -0.87 4.63
C PRO A 377 16.68 0.23 5.68
N GLN A 378 17.57 -0.05 6.65
CA GLN A 378 17.91 0.89 7.72
C GLN A 378 18.95 1.93 7.29
N GLN A 379 19.68 1.64 6.20
CA GLN A 379 20.73 2.50 5.71
C GLN A 379 20.13 3.61 4.85
N VAL A 380 20.52 4.86 5.11
CA VAL A 380 20.16 5.99 4.26
C VAL A 380 21.28 6.18 3.25
N TYR A 381 20.94 6.17 1.95
CA TYR A 381 21.92 6.48 0.91
C TYR A 381 22.03 8.00 0.76
N ASN A 382 23.15 8.54 1.21
CA ASN A 382 23.53 9.93 0.98
C ASN A 382 24.56 9.95 -0.14
N SER A 383 24.14 10.25 -1.37
CA SER A 383 25.11 10.64 -2.39
C SER A 383 25.79 11.90 -1.90
N SER A 384 27.10 11.82 -1.63
CA SER A 384 27.91 13.03 -1.52
C SER A 384 27.66 13.87 -2.76
N SER A 385 27.30 15.12 -2.56
CA SER A 385 26.83 16.07 -3.57
C SER A 385 27.62 16.08 -4.86
#